data_AF-A0A354JU50-F1
#
_entry.id   AF-A0A354JU50-F1
#
_cell.length_a   1.000
_cell.length_b   1.000
_cell.length_c   1.000
_cell.angle_alpha   90.00
_cell.angle_beta   90.00
_cell.angle_gamma   90.00
#
_symmetry.space_group_name_H-M   'P 1'
#
loop_
_entity.id
_entity.type
_entity.pdbx_description
1 polymer ?
#
loop_
_entity_poly.entity_id
_entity_poly.type
_entity_poly.pdbx_seq_one_letter_code
_entity_poly.pdbx_strand_id
1 'polypeptide(L)'
;MCIFGSHAMKETFRRGLNDYNQQIEALLSKRKNQPSRISIAEMPGDQRYNKLLQESKKLKNSIIILSYRAESALYNIMPEFYKSTPKEGRVILKKRYLPAMLIWFLIIKTIP
;
A
#
# COMPACT_ATOMS: atom_id res chain seq x y z
N MET A 1 -11.13 -46.03 31.47
CA MET A 1 -9.97 -46.25 30.56
C MET A 1 -9.63 -45.01 29.71
N CYS A 2 -10.00 -43.77 30.12
CA CYS A 2 -9.87 -42.57 29.26
C CYS A 2 -8.80 -41.55 29.70
N ILE A 3 -8.12 -41.77 30.83
CA ILE A 3 -7.22 -40.76 31.44
C ILE A 3 -5.86 -40.68 30.70
N PHE A 4 -5.38 -41.80 30.14
CA PHE A 4 -4.12 -41.86 29.39
C PHE A 4 -4.15 -41.09 28.06
N GLY A 5 -5.30 -41.04 27.38
CA GLY A 5 -5.44 -40.31 26.10
C GLY A 5 -5.31 -38.80 26.25
N SER A 6 -5.82 -38.24 27.35
CA SER A 6 -5.78 -36.79 27.60
C SER A 6 -4.37 -36.28 27.93
N HIS A 7 -3.55 -37.12 28.61
CA HIS A 7 -2.17 -36.77 28.94
C HIS A 7 -1.25 -36.84 27.71
N ALA A 8 -1.42 -37.86 26.86
CA ALA A 8 -0.67 -37.98 25.61
C ALA A 8 -0.94 -36.81 24.66
N MET A 9 -2.21 -36.39 24.54
CA MET A 9 -2.61 -35.25 23.71
C MET A 9 -2.08 -33.91 24.23
N LYS A 10 -1.99 -33.75 25.56
CA LYS A 10 -1.39 -32.56 26.19
C LYS A 10 0.11 -32.46 25.89
N GLU A 11 0.82 -33.59 25.93
CA GLU A 11 2.26 -33.63 25.63
C GLU A 11 2.55 -33.40 24.15
N THR A 12 1.72 -33.89 23.22
CA THR A 12 1.87 -33.58 21.79
C THR A 12 1.64 -32.10 21.52
N PHE A 13 0.65 -31.49 22.18
CA PHE A 13 0.38 -30.06 22.04
C PHE A 13 1.52 -29.21 22.62
N ARG A 14 2.05 -29.59 23.78
CA ARG A 14 3.19 -28.92 24.41
C ARG A 14 4.45 -28.99 23.57
N ARG A 15 4.71 -30.13 22.89
CA ARG A 15 5.80 -30.25 21.92
C ARG A 15 5.59 -29.34 20.71
N GLY A 16 4.38 -29.29 20.15
CA GLY A 16 4.06 -28.40 19.04
C GLY A 16 4.33 -26.94 19.38
N LEU A 17 3.90 -26.47 20.56
CA LEU A 17 4.20 -25.10 21.02
C LEU A 17 5.69 -24.83 21.13
N ASN A 18 6.47 -25.80 21.61
CA ASN A 18 7.92 -25.65 21.74
C ASN A 18 8.61 -25.55 20.38
N ASP A 19 8.22 -26.37 19.41
CA ASP A 19 8.76 -26.32 18.04
C ASP A 19 8.42 -24.99 17.35
N TYR A 20 7.20 -24.48 17.51
CA TYR A 20 6.82 -23.18 16.98
C TYR A 20 7.61 -22.04 17.64
N ASN A 21 7.83 -22.09 18.95
CA ASN A 21 8.65 -21.10 19.65
C ASN A 21 10.10 -21.11 19.16
N GLN A 22 10.68 -22.29 18.94
CA GLN A 22 12.03 -22.41 18.38
C GLN A 22 12.12 -21.85 16.95
N GLN A 23 11.10 -22.10 16.12
CA GLN A 23 11.02 -21.51 14.79
C GLN A 23 10.91 -19.99 14.84
N ILE A 24 10.12 -19.44 15.76
CA ILE A 24 9.99 -17.99 15.96
C ILE A 24 11.34 -17.38 16.36
N GLU A 25 12.04 -17.96 17.33
CA GLU A 25 13.36 -17.50 17.76
C GLU A 25 14.40 -17.57 16.63
N ALA A 26 14.39 -18.64 15.83
CA ALA A 26 15.23 -18.76 14.64
C ALA A 26 14.91 -17.68 13.58
N LEU A 27 13.64 -17.30 13.41
CA LEU A 27 13.24 -16.23 12.49
C LEU A 27 13.57 -14.84 13.04
N LEU A 28 13.45 -14.61 14.35
CA LEU A 28 13.82 -13.36 15.00
C LEU A 28 15.33 -13.11 14.93
N SER A 29 16.15 -14.15 15.12
CA SER A 29 17.61 -14.05 14.96
C SER A 29 18.00 -13.75 13.50
N LYS A 30 17.37 -14.41 12.52
CA LYS A 30 17.54 -14.08 11.09
C LYS A 30 17.14 -12.63 10.77
N ARG A 31 16.02 -12.16 11.32
CA ARG A 31 15.56 -10.77 11.15
C ARG A 31 16.57 -9.76 11.69
N LYS A 32 17.18 -10.02 12.85
CA LYS A 32 18.22 -9.13 13.43
C LYS A 32 19.42 -8.94 12.51
N ASN A 33 19.77 -9.97 11.74
CA ASN A 33 20.90 -9.94 10.80
C ASN A 33 20.55 -9.35 9.43
N GLN A 34 19.29 -9.00 9.18
CA GLN A 34 18.85 -8.44 7.91
C GLN A 34 18.63 -6.93 8.05
N PRO A 35 19.23 -6.10 7.17
CA PRO A 35 19.05 -4.66 7.24
C PRO A 35 17.57 -4.30 7.03
N SER A 36 17.04 -3.42 7.89
CA SER A 36 15.67 -2.89 7.79
C SER A 36 15.45 -2.08 6.51
N ARG A 37 16.54 -1.54 5.94
CA ARG A 37 16.54 -0.74 4.72
C ARG A 37 17.77 -1.12 3.90
N ILE A 38 17.57 -1.46 2.63
CA ILE A 38 18.66 -1.66 1.66
C ILE A 38 18.71 -0.44 0.73
N SER A 39 19.91 0.03 0.42
CA SER A 39 20.10 1.05 -0.61
C SER A 39 19.81 0.45 -1.98
N ILE A 40 19.40 1.28 -2.94
CA ILE A 40 19.13 0.81 -4.31
C ILE A 40 20.42 0.26 -4.98
N ALA A 41 21.58 0.72 -4.51
CA ALA A 41 22.88 0.18 -4.91
C ALA A 41 23.11 -1.27 -4.44
N GLU A 42 22.43 -1.73 -3.39
CA GLU A 42 22.61 -3.05 -2.78
C GLU A 42 21.57 -4.06 -3.28
N MET A 43 20.59 -3.62 -4.09
CA MET A 43 19.61 -4.53 -4.70
C MET A 43 20.24 -5.40 -5.79
N PRO A 44 19.87 -6.70 -5.86
CA PRO A 44 20.32 -7.59 -6.93
C PRO A 44 19.94 -7.02 -8.31
N GLY A 45 20.83 -7.18 -9.28
CA GLY A 45 20.74 -6.56 -10.61
C GLY A 45 19.40 -6.77 -11.32
N ASP A 46 18.81 -7.94 -11.13
CA ASP A 46 17.57 -8.43 -11.74
C ASP A 46 16.29 -7.75 -11.19
N GLN A 47 16.43 -7.06 -10.05
CA GLN A 47 15.39 -6.27 -9.37
C GLN A 47 15.70 -4.76 -9.35
N ARG A 48 16.86 -4.35 -9.86
CA ARG A 48 17.39 -2.99 -9.76
C ARG A 48 16.65 -2.01 -10.70
N TYR A 49 16.27 -0.84 -10.16
CA TYR A 49 15.80 0.42 -10.77
C TYR A 49 14.71 0.38 -11.86
N ASN A 50 14.86 -0.39 -12.93
CA ASN A 50 13.96 -0.36 -14.08
C ASN A 50 12.55 -0.85 -13.76
N LYS A 51 12.42 -1.87 -12.89
CA LYS A 51 11.11 -2.32 -12.40
C LYS A 51 10.48 -1.30 -11.44
N LEU A 52 11.24 -0.71 -10.53
CA LEU A 52 10.75 0.30 -9.59
C LEU A 52 10.18 1.53 -10.30
N LEU A 53 10.85 2.02 -11.34
CA LEU A 53 10.34 3.13 -12.17
C LEU A 53 9.05 2.74 -12.91
N GLN A 54 8.95 1.50 -13.40
CA GLN A 54 7.73 1.00 -14.04
C GLN A 54 6.57 0.89 -13.04
N GLU A 55 6.80 0.34 -11.86
CA GLU A 55 5.79 0.21 -10.81
C GLU A 55 5.36 1.57 -10.27
N SER A 56 6.28 2.51 -10.07
CA SER A 56 5.96 3.91 -9.70
C SER A 56 5.11 4.59 -10.78
N LYS A 57 5.40 4.38 -12.07
CA LYS A 57 4.59 4.89 -13.18
C LYS A 57 3.18 4.29 -13.16
N LYS A 58 3.03 2.99 -12.93
CA LYS A 58 1.74 2.31 -12.81
C LYS A 58 0.92 2.85 -11.63
N LEU A 59 1.56 3.05 -10.48
CA LEU A 59 0.94 3.63 -9.30
C LEU A 59 0.44 5.05 -9.58
N LYS A 60 1.31 5.91 -10.14
CA LYS A 60 0.95 7.28 -10.52
C LYS A 60 -0.23 7.31 -11.49
N ASN A 61 -0.22 6.45 -12.50
CA ASN A 61 -1.30 6.36 -13.47
C ASN A 61 -2.62 5.92 -12.84
N SER A 62 -2.56 4.96 -11.90
CA SER A 62 -3.74 4.49 -11.15
C SER A 62 -4.36 5.61 -10.32
N ILE A 63 -3.53 6.41 -9.65
CA ILE A 63 -3.99 7.58 -8.87
C ILE A 63 -4.65 8.60 -9.78
N ILE A 64 -4.06 8.91 -10.95
CA ILE A 64 -4.65 9.84 -11.93
C ILE A 64 -6.03 9.36 -12.38
N ILE A 65 -6.18 8.07 -12.71
CA ILE A 65 -7.46 7.49 -13.12
C ILE A 65 -8.49 7.57 -11.98
N LEU A 66 -8.09 7.29 -10.74
CA LEU A 66 -8.99 7.40 -9.58
C LEU A 66 -9.43 8.83 -9.34
N SER A 67 -8.52 9.81 -9.40
CA SER A 67 -8.85 11.22 -9.26
C SER A 67 -9.81 11.69 -10.35
N TYR A 68 -9.57 11.30 -11.60
CA TYR A 68 -10.46 11.62 -12.72
C TYR A 68 -11.86 11.02 -12.56
N ARG A 69 -11.94 9.77 -12.07
CA ARG A 69 -13.23 9.11 -11.77
C ARG A 69 -13.97 9.80 -10.63
N ALA A 70 -13.27 10.18 -9.56
CA ALA A 70 -13.85 10.91 -8.44
C ALA A 70 -14.37 12.30 -8.88
N GLU A 71 -13.60 13.02 -9.70
CA GLU A 71 -14.02 14.30 -10.28
C GLU A 71 -15.27 14.15 -11.16
N SER A 72 -15.32 13.09 -11.97
CA SER A 72 -16.46 12.81 -12.84
C SER A 72 -17.71 12.45 -12.04
N ALA A 73 -17.59 11.62 -11.00
CA ALA A 73 -18.68 11.29 -10.10
C ALA A 73 -19.22 12.55 -9.39
N LEU A 74 -18.33 13.41 -8.90
CA LEU A 74 -18.70 14.66 -8.26
C LEU A 74 -19.43 15.60 -9.22
N TYR A 75 -18.95 15.73 -10.46
CA TYR A 75 -19.61 16.53 -11.48
C TYR A 75 -21.01 16.01 -11.82
N ASN A 76 -21.24 14.71 -11.76
CA ASN A 76 -22.55 14.13 -12.03
C ASN A 76 -23.58 14.38 -10.92
N ILE A 77 -23.12 14.57 -9.67
CA ILE A 77 -23.97 14.92 -8.51
C ILE A 77 -24.23 16.43 -8.43
N MET A 78 -23.31 17.23 -8.98
CA MET A 78 -23.36 18.70 -8.96
C MET A 78 -24.62 19.36 -9.58
N PRO A 79 -25.32 18.80 -10.60
CA PRO A 79 -26.53 19.38 -11.18
C PRO A 79 -27.69 19.49 -10.19
N GLU A 80 -27.71 18.65 -9.14
CA GLU A 80 -28.72 18.69 -8.09
C GLU A 80 -28.61 19.97 -7.24
N PHE A 81 -27.41 20.54 -7.15
CA PHE A 81 -27.11 21.70 -6.30
C PHE A 81 -26.84 22.98 -7.11
N TYR A 82 -26.48 22.86 -8.39
CA TYR A 82 -26.12 23.99 -9.24
C TYR A 82 -26.85 23.93 -10.60
N LYS A 83 -27.65 24.96 -10.91
CA LYS A 83 -28.38 25.07 -12.19
C LYS A 83 -27.48 25.29 -13.41
N SER A 84 -26.30 25.88 -13.25
CA SER A 84 -25.33 26.18 -14.32
C SER A 84 -24.23 25.12 -14.51
N THR A 85 -24.46 23.90 -14.02
CA THR A 85 -23.46 22.80 -14.03
C THR A 85 -22.86 22.48 -15.41
N PRO A 86 -23.60 22.48 -16.54
CA PRO A 86 -23.05 22.12 -17.85
C PRO A 86 -21.93 23.04 -18.36
N LYS A 87 -21.94 24.32 -17.95
CA LYS A 87 -20.95 25.32 -18.39
C LYS A 87 -19.90 25.63 -17.33
N GLU A 88 -20.29 25.65 -16.05
CA GLU A 88 -19.44 26.15 -14.97
C GLU A 88 -18.93 25.06 -14.02
N GLY A 89 -19.56 23.88 -14.00
CA GLY A 89 -19.21 22.81 -13.05
C GLY A 89 -17.74 22.39 -13.16
N ARG A 90 -17.25 22.17 -14.39
CA ARG A 90 -15.83 21.83 -14.65
C ARG A 90 -14.87 22.95 -14.24
N VAL A 91 -15.29 24.22 -14.39
CA VAL A 91 -14.47 25.39 -14.04
C VAL A 91 -14.35 25.55 -12.53
N ILE A 92 -15.45 25.32 -11.80
CA ILE A 92 -15.49 25.34 -10.33
C ILE A 92 -14.62 24.21 -9.75
N LEU A 93 -14.76 23.00 -10.31
CA LEU A 93 -13.93 21.86 -9.93
C LEU A 93 -12.45 22.14 -10.20
N LYS A 94 -12.09 22.63 -11.39
CA LYS A 94 -10.71 23.06 -11.67
C LYS A 94 -10.20 24.07 -10.64
N LYS A 95 -10.94 25.16 -10.40
CA LYS A 95 -10.46 26.27 -9.57
C LYS A 95 -10.24 25.87 -8.11
N ARG A 96 -11.04 24.92 -7.59
CA ARG A 96 -10.95 24.48 -6.19
C ARG A 96 -10.00 23.29 -5.99
N TYR A 97 -9.88 22.39 -6.96
CA TYR A 97 -9.05 21.18 -6.83
C TYR A 97 -7.66 21.28 -7.50
N LEU A 98 -7.42 22.19 -8.47
CA LEU A 98 -6.07 22.45 -9.01
C LEU A 98 -5.02 22.83 -7.95
N PRO A 99 -5.29 23.71 -6.97
CA PRO A 99 -4.25 24.10 -6.01
C PRO A 99 -3.79 22.91 -5.16
N ALA A 100 -4.71 22.01 -4.79
CA ALA A 100 -4.36 20.75 -4.13
C ALA A 100 -3.55 19.81 -5.04
N MET A 101 -3.90 19.74 -6.33
CA MET A 101 -3.20 18.94 -7.33
C MET A 101 -1.78 19.46 -7.62
N LEU A 102 -1.56 20.78 -7.64
CA LEU A 102 -0.25 21.42 -7.82
C LEU A 102 0.67 21.17 -6.62
N ILE A 103 0.12 21.24 -5.40
CA ILE A 103 0.85 20.88 -4.17
C ILE A 103 1.24 19.39 -4.21
N TRP A 104 0.33 18.51 -4.63
CA TRP A 104 0.63 17.09 -4.83
C TRP A 104 1.67 16.84 -5.94
N PHE A 105 1.64 17.61 -7.01
CA PHE A 105 2.59 17.52 -8.13
C PHE A 105 4.01 17.96 -7.71
N LEU A 106 4.12 18.98 -6.85
CA LEU A 106 5.37 19.38 -6.21
C LEU A 106 5.91 18.31 -5.27
N ILE A 107 5.04 17.69 -4.46
CA ILE A 107 5.41 16.58 -3.57
C ILE A 107 5.89 15.37 -4.37
N ILE A 108 5.19 14.97 -5.45
CA ILE A 108 5.61 13.85 -6.31
C ILE A 108 6.93 14.12 -7.04
N LYS A 109 7.23 15.37 -7.43
CA LYS A 109 8.53 15.71 -8.05
C LYS A 109 9.70 15.76 -7.07
N THR A 110 9.43 15.77 -5.77
CA THR A 110 10.44 15.88 -4.70
C THR A 110 10.82 14.50 -4.12
N ILE A 111 10.15 13.42 -4.55
CA ILE A 111 10.52 12.05 -4.18
C ILE A 111 11.59 11.58 -5.19
N PRO A 112 12.85 11.33 -4.76
CA PRO A 112 13.90 10.82 -5.63
C PRO A 112 13.60 9.39 -6.12
#